data_AF-G8TNA4-F1
#
_entry.id   AF-G8TNA4-F1
#
_cell.length_a   1.000
_cell.length_b   1.000
_cell.length_c   1.000
_cell.angle_alpha   90.00
_cell.angle_beta   90.00
_cell.angle_gamma   90.00
#
_symmetry.space_group_name_H-M   'P 1'
#
loop_
_entity.id
_entity.type
_entity.pdbx_description
1 polymer ?
#
loop_
_entity_poly.entity_id
_entity_poly.type
_entity_poly.pdbx_seq_one_letter_code
_entity_poly.pdbx_strand_id
1 'polypeptide(L)'
;MAKQNEQIQNKVTGEKITWLKTAANTNGAFLQFKMTLAPGGYLPVKHLHPNQQEQFTVKKGLFKVESGKQERFLKPGDSITIEKGKPHRFWNALPNEETELEVKFTPALNTEVFLEQFFGLSNDDKTKADGTPAFLQLMSMANTYEIYVAGPPLWLQKVMGVVLGGIGRLLGYKKYYKKYSSLS
;
A
#
# COMPACT_ATOMS: atom_id res chain seq x y z
N MET A 1 8.34 -9.36 11.52
CA MET A 1 6.95 -9.29 11.04
C MET A 1 6.24 -8.30 11.91
N ALA A 2 5.33 -7.54 11.31
CA ALA A 2 4.35 -6.74 12.00
C ALA A 2 3.70 -7.52 13.13
N LYS A 3 3.61 -6.91 14.31
CA LYS A 3 2.80 -7.40 15.41
C LYS A 3 1.62 -6.49 15.64
N GLN A 4 0.55 -7.08 16.17
CA GLN A 4 -0.61 -6.32 16.61
C GLN A 4 -0.19 -5.16 17.54
N ASN A 5 -0.76 -3.99 17.30
CA ASN A 5 -0.51 -2.72 17.98
C ASN A 5 0.87 -2.08 17.72
N GLU A 6 1.76 -2.69 16.94
CA GLU A 6 2.95 -1.99 16.46
C GLU A 6 2.57 -0.94 15.41
N GLN A 7 3.39 0.10 15.30
CA GLN A 7 3.21 1.18 14.36
C GLN A 7 4.43 1.31 13.44
N ILE A 8 4.18 1.60 12.17
CA ILE A 8 5.19 2.06 11.20
C ILE A 8 4.78 3.43 10.66
N GLN A 9 5.77 4.22 10.24
CA GLN A 9 5.54 5.54 9.64
C GLN A 9 6.42 5.71 8.41
N ASN A 10 5.87 6.31 7.36
CA ASN A 10 6.63 6.83 6.24
C ASN A 10 7.03 8.28 6.55
N LYS A 11 8.32 8.54 6.75
CA LYS A 11 8.83 9.87 7.11
C LYS A 11 8.81 10.87 5.95
N VAL A 12 8.77 10.36 4.71
CA VAL A 12 8.77 11.20 3.50
C VAL A 12 7.37 11.73 3.21
N THR A 13 6.36 10.85 3.23
CA THR A 13 4.98 11.19 2.85
C THR A 13 4.04 11.35 4.06
N GLY A 14 4.50 10.99 5.26
CA GLY A 14 3.85 11.28 6.53
C GLY A 14 2.82 10.26 7.00
N GLU A 15 2.51 9.23 6.20
CA GLU A 15 1.52 8.21 6.60
C GLU A 15 2.00 7.39 7.80
N LYS A 16 1.05 7.08 8.68
CA LYS A 16 1.27 6.22 9.86
C LYS A 16 0.32 5.04 9.78
N ILE A 17 0.81 3.85 10.09
CA ILE A 17 0.03 2.61 10.11
C ILE A 17 0.18 1.94 11.46
N THR A 18 -0.94 1.61 12.11
CA THR A 18 -0.97 0.81 13.34
C THR A 18 -1.74 -0.49 13.08
N TRP A 19 -1.07 -1.62 13.28
CA TRP A 19 -1.62 -2.94 12.98
C TRP A 19 -2.72 -3.32 13.98
N LEU A 20 -3.93 -3.61 13.52
CA LEU A 20 -5.04 -4.04 14.37
C LEU A 20 -5.24 -5.57 14.38
N LYS A 21 -5.09 -6.20 13.22
CA LYS A 21 -5.07 -7.66 13.03
C LYS A 21 -4.12 -7.99 11.89
N THR A 22 -3.06 -8.71 12.19
CA THR A 22 -2.06 -9.14 11.21
C THR A 22 -2.52 -10.42 10.50
N ALA A 23 -1.87 -10.77 9.39
CA ALA A 23 -2.09 -12.04 8.71
C ALA A 23 -1.86 -13.23 9.67
N ALA A 24 -0.88 -13.14 10.56
CA ALA A 24 -0.64 -14.15 11.60
C ALA A 24 -1.80 -14.24 12.61
N ASN A 25 -2.43 -13.11 12.98
CA ASN A 25 -3.57 -13.13 13.90
C ASN A 25 -4.85 -13.73 13.29
N THR A 26 -4.96 -13.74 11.96
CA THR A 26 -6.17 -14.12 11.23
C THR A 26 -6.00 -15.40 10.41
N ASN A 27 -4.85 -16.08 10.55
CA ASN A 27 -4.46 -17.21 9.70
C ASN A 27 -4.57 -16.87 8.20
N GLY A 28 -4.18 -15.65 7.83
CA GLY A 28 -4.19 -15.14 6.47
C GLY A 28 -5.57 -14.71 5.95
N ALA A 29 -6.64 -14.88 6.72
CA ALA A 29 -8.01 -14.58 6.28
C ALA A 29 -8.20 -13.09 5.94
N PHE A 30 -7.60 -12.18 6.71
CA PHE A 30 -7.61 -10.74 6.42
C PHE A 30 -6.49 -10.00 7.16
N LEU A 31 -6.11 -8.84 6.64
CA LEU A 31 -5.27 -7.85 7.32
C LEU A 31 -6.16 -6.67 7.70
N GLN A 32 -5.98 -6.09 8.89
CA GLN A 32 -6.68 -4.88 9.32
C GLN A 32 -5.71 -3.94 10.06
N PHE A 33 -5.76 -2.66 9.73
CA PHE A 33 -4.92 -1.63 10.36
C PHE A 33 -5.59 -0.26 10.39
N LYS A 34 -5.14 0.60 11.30
CA LYS A 34 -5.42 2.03 11.24
C LYS A 34 -4.40 2.69 10.33
N MET A 35 -4.85 3.60 9.49
CA MET A 35 -4.01 4.44 8.64
C MET A 35 -4.32 5.90 8.91
N THR A 36 -3.29 6.69 9.18
CA THR A 36 -3.38 8.14 9.25
C THR A 36 -2.70 8.71 8.01
N LEU A 37 -3.44 9.51 7.24
CA LEU A 37 -2.93 10.29 6.13
C LEU A 37 -2.60 11.70 6.62
N ALA A 38 -1.39 12.16 6.35
CA ALA A 38 -0.98 13.55 6.62
C ALA A 38 -1.89 14.56 5.90
N PRO A 39 -1.93 15.84 6.30
CA PRO A 39 -2.65 16.88 5.56
C PRO A 39 -2.29 16.89 4.08
N GLY A 40 -3.30 16.80 3.21
CA GLY A 40 -3.13 16.65 1.76
C GLY A 40 -2.44 15.36 1.29
N GLY A 41 -2.11 14.42 2.21
CA GLY A 41 -1.44 13.15 1.93
C GLY A 41 -2.26 12.23 1.03
N TYR A 42 -1.59 11.45 0.18
CA TYR A 42 -2.25 10.82 -0.95
C TYR A 42 -1.47 9.66 -1.55
N LEU A 43 -2.19 8.76 -2.21
CA LEU A 43 -1.62 7.76 -3.13
C LEU A 43 -2.14 8.07 -4.54
N PRO A 44 -1.41 8.89 -5.33
CA PRO A 44 -1.92 9.41 -6.61
C PRO A 44 -1.97 8.35 -7.71
N VAL A 45 -1.13 7.32 -7.57
CA VAL A 45 -0.99 6.25 -8.55
C VAL A 45 -2.23 5.37 -8.47
N LYS A 46 -3.01 5.39 -9.55
CA LYS A 46 -4.14 4.48 -9.69
C LYS A 46 -3.61 3.05 -9.77
N HIS A 47 -4.04 2.21 -8.84
CA HIS A 47 -3.54 0.85 -8.68
C HIS A 47 -4.70 -0.12 -8.45
N LEU A 48 -4.38 -1.42 -8.49
CA LEU A 48 -5.35 -2.50 -8.27
C LEU A 48 -4.70 -3.68 -7.56
N HIS A 49 -5.54 -4.47 -6.88
CA HIS A 49 -5.17 -5.71 -6.23
C HIS A 49 -5.88 -6.88 -6.94
N PRO A 50 -5.18 -7.75 -7.70
CA PRO A 50 -5.82 -8.80 -8.47
C PRO A 50 -6.60 -9.79 -7.60
N ASN A 51 -6.12 -10.05 -6.39
CA ASN A 51 -6.60 -11.13 -5.54
C ASN A 51 -7.22 -10.66 -4.20
N GLN A 52 -7.18 -9.37 -3.89
CA GLN A 52 -7.64 -8.80 -2.61
C GLN A 52 -8.74 -7.76 -2.80
N GLN A 53 -9.75 -7.80 -1.94
CA GLN A 53 -10.61 -6.66 -1.69
C GLN A 53 -9.93 -5.73 -0.69
N GLU A 54 -10.10 -4.43 -0.87
CA GLU A 54 -9.66 -3.40 0.08
C GLU A 54 -10.86 -2.60 0.55
N GLN A 55 -11.05 -2.52 1.86
CA GLN A 55 -12.12 -1.76 2.48
C GLN A 55 -11.54 -0.60 3.28
N PHE A 56 -12.10 0.59 3.10
CA PHE A 56 -11.80 1.78 3.87
C PHE A 56 -13.00 2.17 4.72
N THR A 57 -12.78 2.43 6.01
CA THR A 57 -13.77 3.03 6.91
C THR A 57 -13.19 4.30 7.51
N VAL A 58 -13.86 5.43 7.31
CA VAL A 58 -13.38 6.72 7.81
C VAL A 58 -13.67 6.85 9.30
N LYS A 59 -12.65 7.15 10.09
CA LYS A 59 -12.75 7.38 11.54
C LYS A 59 -12.68 8.86 11.89
N LYS A 60 -11.92 9.65 11.12
CA LYS A 60 -11.77 11.10 11.28
C LYS A 60 -11.37 11.74 9.95
N GLY A 61 -11.75 12.99 9.73
CA GLY A 61 -11.33 13.77 8.55
C GLY A 61 -12.25 13.62 7.34
N LEU A 62 -11.71 13.85 6.14
CA LEU A 62 -12.43 13.76 4.87
C LEU A 62 -11.58 12.97 3.87
N PHE A 63 -12.06 11.78 3.53
CA PHE A 63 -11.34 10.88 2.62
C PHE A 63 -11.93 10.96 1.23
N LYS A 64 -11.08 11.22 0.22
CA LYS A 64 -11.47 11.15 -1.18
C LYS A 64 -10.94 9.86 -1.78
N VAL A 65 -11.79 9.13 -2.47
CA VAL A 65 -11.43 7.92 -3.21
C VAL A 65 -11.99 7.97 -4.61
N GLU A 66 -11.18 7.57 -5.58
CA GLU A 66 -11.59 7.35 -6.96
C GLU A 66 -11.52 5.86 -7.26
N SER A 67 -12.61 5.26 -7.74
CA SER A 67 -12.66 3.87 -8.18
C SER A 67 -13.46 3.74 -9.47
N GLY A 68 -12.84 3.19 -10.51
CA GLY A 68 -13.42 3.18 -11.86
C GLY A 68 -13.64 4.61 -12.38
N LYS A 69 -14.90 4.98 -12.66
CA LYS A 69 -15.35 6.32 -13.07
C LYS A 69 -15.98 7.14 -11.93
N GLN A 70 -16.04 6.57 -10.71
CA GLN A 70 -16.69 7.20 -9.58
C GLN A 70 -15.65 7.84 -8.67
N GLU A 71 -15.93 9.07 -8.26
CA GLU A 71 -15.22 9.76 -7.20
C GLU A 71 -16.18 9.93 -6.02
N ARG A 72 -15.70 9.68 -4.80
CA ARG A 72 -16.50 9.82 -3.58
C ARG A 72 -15.69 10.51 -2.50
N PHE A 73 -16.37 11.37 -1.75
CA PHE A 73 -15.90 11.94 -0.50
C PHE A 73 -16.62 11.23 0.65
N LEU A 74 -15.84 10.67 1.58
CA LEU A 74 -16.32 9.88 2.71
C LEU A 74 -15.98 10.61 4.01
N LYS A 75 -16.96 10.71 4.90
CA LYS A 75 -16.89 11.35 6.21
C LYS A 75 -16.82 10.30 7.33
N PRO A 76 -16.53 10.68 8.59
CA PRO A 76 -16.47 9.73 9.69
C PRO A 76 -17.75 8.88 9.80
N GLY A 77 -17.58 7.57 9.86
CA GLY A 77 -18.67 6.58 9.83
C GLY A 77 -18.95 5.98 8.45
N ASP A 78 -18.56 6.65 7.36
CA ASP A 78 -18.72 6.12 6.01
C ASP A 78 -17.69 5.02 5.74
N SER A 79 -18.07 4.09 4.85
CA SER A 79 -17.18 3.05 4.36
C SER A 79 -17.35 2.79 2.86
N ILE A 80 -16.28 2.27 2.24
CA ILE A 80 -16.29 1.80 0.86
C ILE A 80 -15.48 0.51 0.75
N THR A 81 -15.96 -0.41 -0.06
CA THR A 81 -15.21 -1.62 -0.44
C THR A 81 -14.82 -1.52 -1.90
N ILE A 82 -13.53 -1.64 -2.17
CA ILE A 82 -12.95 -1.76 -3.49
C ILE A 82 -12.82 -3.25 -3.82
N GLU A 83 -13.56 -3.68 -4.84
CA GLU A 83 -13.53 -5.07 -5.29
C GLU A 83 -12.20 -5.46 -5.92
N LYS A 84 -11.90 -6.76 -5.89
CA LYS A 84 -10.72 -7.35 -6.53
C LYS A 84 -10.58 -6.88 -7.97
N GLY A 85 -9.38 -6.48 -8.34
CA GLY A 85 -9.02 -6.02 -9.67
C GLY A 85 -9.55 -4.64 -10.05
N LYS A 86 -10.32 -3.94 -9.19
CA LYS A 86 -10.81 -2.60 -9.51
C LYS A 86 -9.72 -1.54 -9.31
N PRO A 87 -9.38 -0.78 -10.38
CA PRO A 87 -8.47 0.35 -10.28
C PRO A 87 -8.99 1.45 -9.36
N HIS A 88 -8.15 1.90 -8.43
CA HIS A 88 -8.49 2.96 -7.49
C HIS A 88 -7.28 3.76 -7.02
N ARG A 89 -7.54 4.91 -6.42
CA ARG A 89 -6.57 5.81 -5.77
C ARG A 89 -7.29 6.67 -4.75
N PHE A 90 -6.54 7.27 -3.81
CA PHE A 90 -7.15 8.01 -2.72
C PHE A 90 -6.30 9.17 -2.21
N TRP A 91 -6.94 10.08 -1.48
CA TRP A 91 -6.36 11.27 -0.90
C TRP A 91 -7.03 11.59 0.44
N ASN A 92 -6.26 12.20 1.32
CA ASN A 92 -6.80 13.09 2.33
C ASN A 92 -7.27 14.38 1.64
N ALA A 93 -8.58 14.66 1.69
CA ALA A 93 -9.17 15.84 1.05
C ALA A 93 -9.05 17.12 1.90
N LEU A 94 -8.45 17.04 3.09
CA LEU A 94 -8.23 18.18 3.97
C LEU A 94 -6.78 18.71 3.81
N PRO A 95 -6.59 20.01 3.55
CA PRO A 95 -5.27 20.59 3.33
C PRO A 95 -4.47 20.76 4.63
N ASN A 96 -5.14 20.86 5.78
CA ASN A 96 -4.52 21.25 7.05
C ASN A 96 -4.75 20.26 8.20
N GLU A 97 -5.48 19.17 7.94
CA GLU A 97 -5.88 18.21 8.97
C GLU A 97 -5.57 16.78 8.51
N GLU A 98 -5.20 15.91 9.45
CA GLU A 98 -5.04 14.48 9.19
C GLU A 98 -6.40 13.81 8.95
N THR A 99 -6.40 12.78 8.08
CA THR A 99 -7.54 11.86 7.92
C THR A 99 -7.16 10.50 8.48
N GLU A 100 -8.02 9.93 9.33
CA GLU A 100 -7.82 8.62 9.94
C GLU A 100 -8.80 7.60 9.37
N LEU A 101 -8.25 6.46 8.99
CA LEU A 101 -8.94 5.36 8.33
C LEU A 101 -8.71 4.07 9.10
N GLU A 102 -9.68 3.19 9.05
CA GLU A 102 -9.45 1.78 9.27
C GLU A 102 -9.51 1.07 7.91
N VAL A 103 -8.43 0.36 7.59
CA VAL A 103 -8.24 -0.30 6.31
C VAL A 103 -8.23 -1.80 6.53
N LYS A 104 -8.92 -2.54 5.66
CA LYS A 104 -8.97 -4.00 5.69
C LYS A 104 -8.71 -4.59 4.31
N PHE A 105 -7.75 -5.51 4.22
CA PHE A 105 -7.51 -6.33 3.04
C PHE A 105 -8.02 -7.75 3.24
N THR A 106 -8.70 -8.32 2.24
CA THR A 106 -9.21 -9.69 2.28
C THR A 106 -8.93 -10.42 0.95
N PRO A 107 -8.13 -11.51 0.94
CA PRO A 107 -7.34 -12.06 2.04
C PRO A 107 -6.16 -11.16 2.44
N ALA A 108 -5.41 -11.51 3.49
CA ALA A 108 -4.29 -10.70 4.00
C ALA A 108 -3.10 -10.61 3.01
N LEU A 109 -2.73 -11.76 2.42
CA LEU A 109 -1.57 -11.93 1.56
C LEU A 109 -0.30 -11.27 2.14
N ASN A 110 0.60 -10.78 1.30
CA ASN A 110 1.85 -10.16 1.71
C ASN A 110 1.74 -8.63 1.91
N THR A 111 0.54 -8.09 2.12
CA THR A 111 0.33 -6.63 2.18
C THR A 111 1.05 -5.97 3.35
N GLU A 112 1.13 -6.63 4.51
CA GLU A 112 1.90 -6.13 5.66
C GLU A 112 3.37 -5.97 5.32
N VAL A 113 3.94 -7.03 4.74
CA VAL A 113 5.34 -7.05 4.32
C VAL A 113 5.57 -5.99 3.24
N PHE A 114 4.66 -5.83 2.28
CA PHE A 114 4.76 -4.78 1.27
C PHE A 114 4.88 -3.38 1.91
N LEU A 115 4.01 -3.06 2.87
CA LEU A 115 3.99 -1.77 3.56
C LEU A 115 5.26 -1.55 4.39
N GLU A 116 5.72 -2.55 5.14
CA GLU A 116 6.99 -2.50 5.87
C GLU A 116 8.18 -2.23 4.91
N GLN A 117 8.22 -2.92 3.77
CA GLN A 117 9.27 -2.75 2.77
C GLN A 117 9.21 -1.38 2.10
N PHE A 118 8.01 -0.91 1.75
CA PHE A 118 7.80 0.38 1.09
C PHE A 118 8.19 1.54 2.02
N PHE A 119 7.73 1.51 3.28
CA PHE A 119 8.06 2.54 4.27
C PHE A 119 9.55 2.47 4.65
N GLY A 120 10.11 1.27 4.77
CA GLY A 120 11.53 1.07 5.05
C GLY A 120 12.44 1.62 3.95
N LEU A 121 12.08 1.42 2.67
CA LEU A 121 12.79 2.03 1.54
C LEU A 121 12.71 3.56 1.57
N SER A 122 11.53 4.10 1.84
CA SER A 122 11.29 5.54 1.94
C SER A 122 12.12 6.18 3.06
N ASN A 123 12.13 5.56 4.23
CA ASN A 123 12.86 6.04 5.42
C ASN A 123 14.39 5.91 5.32
N ASP A 124 14.89 5.18 4.32
CA ASP A 124 16.30 5.00 4.02
C ASP A 124 16.76 5.84 2.81
N ASP A 125 15.96 6.82 2.39
CA ASP A 125 16.24 7.70 1.25
C ASP A 125 16.42 6.93 -0.07
N LYS A 126 15.75 5.78 -0.24
CA LYS A 126 15.79 4.94 -1.45
C LYS A 126 14.60 5.17 -2.38
N THR A 127 13.86 6.25 -2.13
CA THR A 127 12.72 6.69 -2.94
C THR A 127 13.01 8.07 -3.51
N LYS A 128 12.20 8.48 -4.47
CA LYS A 128 12.14 9.88 -4.90
C LYS A 128 11.55 10.75 -3.79
N ALA A 129 11.58 12.06 -3.97
CA ALA A 129 11.00 13.03 -3.04
C ALA A 129 9.48 12.84 -2.79
N ASP A 130 8.78 12.19 -3.72
CA ASP A 130 7.37 11.84 -3.60
C ASP A 130 7.12 10.49 -2.89
N GLY A 131 8.17 9.85 -2.34
CA GLY A 131 8.08 8.55 -1.68
C GLY A 131 8.05 7.35 -2.64
N THR A 132 8.12 7.54 -3.96
CA THR A 132 8.09 6.45 -4.93
C THR A 132 9.48 5.80 -5.09
N PRO A 133 9.63 4.47 -4.93
CA PRO A 133 10.87 3.77 -5.21
C PRO A 133 11.32 3.92 -6.68
N ALA A 134 12.62 3.75 -6.93
CA ALA A 134 13.16 3.71 -8.29
C ALA A 134 12.47 2.61 -9.13
N PHE A 135 12.35 2.82 -10.44
CA PHE A 135 11.61 1.90 -11.33
C PHE A 135 12.12 0.46 -11.26
N LEU A 136 13.45 0.24 -11.27
CA LEU A 136 14.02 -1.11 -11.14
C LEU A 136 13.80 -1.73 -9.75
N GLN A 137 13.69 -0.92 -8.69
CA GLN A 137 13.30 -1.39 -7.37
C GLN A 137 11.83 -1.86 -7.38
N LEU A 138 10.92 -1.09 -7.98
CA LEU A 138 9.52 -1.48 -8.16
C LEU A 138 9.40 -2.78 -8.96
N MET A 139 10.12 -2.90 -10.09
CA MET A 139 10.11 -4.12 -10.90
C MET A 139 10.68 -5.32 -10.14
N SER A 140 11.67 -5.11 -9.28
CA SER A 140 12.21 -6.16 -8.42
C SER A 140 11.17 -6.68 -7.41
N MET A 141 10.18 -5.87 -7.04
CA MET A 141 9.11 -6.19 -6.08
C MET A 141 7.81 -6.67 -6.73
N ALA A 142 7.53 -6.31 -7.99
CA ALA A 142 6.22 -6.42 -8.64
C ALA A 142 5.52 -7.79 -8.54
N ASN A 143 6.28 -8.89 -8.62
CA ASN A 143 5.72 -10.26 -8.57
C ASN A 143 5.70 -10.86 -7.16
N THR A 144 6.13 -10.11 -6.14
CA THR A 144 6.16 -10.56 -4.73
C THR A 144 4.92 -10.08 -3.95
N TYR A 145 4.35 -8.96 -4.36
CA TYR A 145 3.26 -8.28 -3.67
C TYR A 145 2.07 -8.07 -4.62
N GLU A 146 0.88 -7.97 -4.04
CA GLU A 146 -0.40 -8.02 -4.77
C GLU A 146 -0.91 -6.62 -5.09
N ILE A 147 -0.05 -5.78 -5.65
CA ILE A 147 -0.34 -4.39 -6.02
C ILE A 147 0.28 -4.07 -7.38
N TYR A 148 -0.55 -3.61 -8.30
CA TYR A 148 -0.15 -3.31 -9.69
C TYR A 148 -0.71 -1.96 -10.12
N VAL A 149 -0.01 -1.29 -11.03
CA VAL A 149 -0.46 0.01 -11.54
C VAL A 149 -1.57 -0.22 -12.56
N ALA A 150 -2.60 0.63 -12.54
CA ALA A 150 -3.68 0.59 -13.52
C ALA A 150 -3.21 1.12 -14.89
N GLY A 151 -3.67 0.51 -15.97
CA GLY A 151 -3.36 0.92 -17.36
C GLY A 151 -2.67 -0.18 -18.15
N PRO A 152 -1.40 -0.53 -17.85
CA PRO A 152 -0.71 -1.61 -18.55
C PRO A 152 -1.37 -2.98 -18.26
N PRO A 153 -1.47 -3.88 -19.25
CA PRO A 153 -1.99 -5.24 -19.02
C PRO A 153 -1.23 -5.96 -17.90
N LEU A 154 -1.95 -6.68 -17.03
CA LEU A 154 -1.35 -7.35 -15.86
C LEU A 154 -0.26 -8.35 -16.26
N TRP A 155 -0.46 -9.12 -17.33
CA TRP A 155 0.52 -10.08 -17.83
C TRP A 155 1.83 -9.38 -18.23
N LEU A 156 1.75 -8.18 -18.81
CA LEU A 156 2.92 -7.41 -19.23
C LEU A 156 3.70 -6.93 -18.02
N GLN A 157 3.00 -6.41 -16.99
CA GLN A 157 3.65 -6.02 -15.73
C GLN A 157 4.34 -7.22 -15.06
N LYS A 158 3.73 -8.41 -15.10
CA LYS A 158 4.34 -9.63 -14.56
C LYS A 158 5.59 -10.04 -15.31
N VAL A 159 5.56 -10.01 -16.64
CA VAL A 159 6.74 -10.30 -17.50
C VAL A 159 7.84 -9.28 -17.23
N MET A 160 7.52 -8.00 -17.13
CA MET A 160 8.48 -6.95 -16.76
C MET A 160 9.07 -7.19 -15.36
N GLY A 161 8.26 -7.61 -14.39
CA GLY A 161 8.73 -7.98 -13.05
C GLY A 161 9.69 -9.17 -13.05
N VAL A 162 9.58 -10.10 -14.00
CA VAL A 162 10.55 -11.19 -14.18
C VAL A 162 11.83 -10.65 -14.82
N VAL A 163 11.73 -9.99 -15.96
CA VAL A 163 12.88 -9.56 -16.77
C VAL A 163 13.62 -8.40 -16.08
N LEU A 164 12.95 -7.26 -15.90
CA LEU A 164 13.53 -6.07 -15.31
C LEU A 164 13.78 -6.24 -13.80
N GLY A 165 12.95 -7.01 -13.11
CA GLY A 165 13.23 -7.38 -11.73
C GLY A 165 14.46 -8.29 -11.61
N GLY A 166 14.72 -9.15 -12.59
CA GLY A 166 15.97 -9.92 -12.68
C GLY A 166 17.19 -9.02 -12.82
N ILE A 167 17.14 -8.08 -13.75
CA ILE A 167 18.20 -7.07 -13.96
C ILE A 167 18.39 -6.22 -12.69
N GLY A 168 17.30 -5.75 -12.09
CA GLY A 168 17.35 -4.98 -10.85
C GLY A 168 18.06 -5.73 -9.72
N ARG A 169 17.80 -7.04 -9.59
CA ARG A 169 18.49 -7.89 -8.61
C ARG A 169 19.98 -8.04 -8.88
N LEU A 170 20.40 -8.13 -10.14
CA LEU A 170 21.81 -8.12 -10.51
C LEU A 170 22.49 -6.79 -10.16
N LEU A 171 21.75 -5.68 -10.21
CA LEU A 171 22.21 -4.34 -9.83
C LEU A 171 22.09 -4.05 -8.32
N GLY A 172 21.74 -5.05 -7.51
CA GLY A 172 21.71 -4.94 -6.04
C GLY A 172 20.36 -4.51 -5.45
N TYR A 173 19.34 -4.24 -6.26
CA TYR A 173 17.97 -4.09 -5.78
C TYR A 173 17.45 -5.42 -5.24
N LYS A 174 16.51 -5.38 -4.29
CA LYS A 174 15.96 -6.59 -3.69
C LYS A 174 14.46 -6.57 -3.74
N LYS A 175 13.86 -7.72 -4.00
CA LYS A 175 12.42 -7.94 -3.77
C LYS A 175 12.03 -7.78 -2.30
N TYR A 176 13.03 -7.94 -1.42
CA TYR A 176 12.87 -8.02 0.02
C TYR A 176 14.15 -7.65 0.78
N TYR A 177 14.01 -6.88 1.85
CA TYR A 177 15.07 -6.47 2.75
C TYR A 177 14.74 -6.92 4.18
N LYS A 178 15.53 -7.87 4.71
CA LYS A 178 15.37 -8.44 6.07
C LYS A 178 15.43 -7.41 7.21
N LYS A 179 15.97 -6.22 6.96
CA LYS A 179 16.04 -5.18 7.98
C LYS A 179 14.72 -4.44 8.21
N TYR A 180 13.82 -4.43 7.23
CA TYR A 180 12.50 -3.77 7.38
C TYR A 180 11.44 -4.71 7.93
N SER A 181 11.60 -6.01 7.66
CA SER A 181 10.68 -7.04 8.14
C SER A 181 11.39 -8.39 8.19
N SER A 182 10.73 -9.41 8.73
CA SER A 182 11.16 -10.82 8.63
C SER A 182 10.09 -11.58 7.81
N LEU A 183 10.47 -12.34 6.77
CA LEU A 183 9.59 -13.29 6.11
C LEU A 183 9.56 -14.53 6.99
N SER A 184 8.35 -15.02 7.29
CA SER A 184 8.13 -16.37 7.78
C SER A 184 8.33 -17.39 6.66
#